data_AF-A0A846U8A2-F1
#
_entry.id   AF-A0A846U8A2-F1
#
_cell.length_a   1.000
_cell.length_b   1.000
_cell.length_c   1.000
_cell.angle_alpha   90.00
_cell.angle_beta   90.00
_cell.angle_gamma   90.00
#
_symmetry.space_group_name_H-M   'P 1'
#
loop_
_entity.id
_entity.type
_entity.pdbx_description
1 polymer ?
#
loop_
_entity_poly.entity_id
_entity_poly.type
_entity_poly.pdbx_seq_one_letter_code
_entity_poly.pdbx_strand_id
1 'polypeptide(L)' 'MNPVISLNLPQVPTGAAASGSASQDLWGRLGRRVWASLEAAGQTRARPELLALASRYEASQPELAAQLRSMASARQR' A
#
# COMPACT_ATOMS: atom_id res chain seq x y z
N MET A 1 32.01 -11.85 24.19
CA MET A 1 32.50 -11.03 23.06
C MET A 1 31.55 -11.26 21.89
N ASN A 2 30.76 -10.26 21.54
CA ASN A 2 29.66 -10.36 20.57
C ASN A 2 30.16 -9.84 19.20
N PRO A 3 30.07 -10.61 18.09
CA PRO A 3 30.53 -10.12 16.80
C PRO A 3 29.54 -9.12 16.21
N VAL A 4 30.01 -7.91 15.93
CA VAL A 4 29.27 -6.88 15.20
C VAL A 4 29.15 -7.34 13.74
N ILE A 5 27.93 -7.68 13.32
CA ILE A 5 27.62 -8.01 11.93
C ILE A 5 27.56 -6.70 11.15
N SER A 6 28.64 -6.38 10.43
CA SER A 6 28.66 -5.28 9.47
C SER A 6 27.82 -5.65 8.25
N LEU A 7 26.59 -5.14 8.18
CA LEU A 7 25.73 -5.25 7.01
C LEU A 7 26.33 -4.38 5.89
N ASN A 8 26.95 -5.02 4.90
CA ASN A 8 27.36 -4.37 3.66
C ASN A 8 26.11 -4.14 2.80
N LEU A 9 25.47 -2.97 2.96
CA LEU A 9 24.37 -2.57 2.08
C LEU A 9 24.94 -2.09 0.74
N PRO A 10 24.40 -2.56 -0.40
CA PRO A 10 24.81 -2.10 -1.72
C PRO A 10 24.57 -0.60 -1.84
N GLN A 11 25.66 0.15 -2.03
CA GLN A 11 25.64 1.59 -2.27
C GLN A 11 24.97 1.84 -3.62
N VAL A 12 23.79 2.47 -3.63
CA VAL A 12 23.14 2.88 -4.88
C VAL A 12 23.94 4.06 -5.45
N PRO A 13 24.48 3.97 -6.68
CA PRO A 13 25.28 5.05 -7.24
C PRO A 13 24.41 6.30 -7.46
N THR A 14 24.64 7.32 -6.64
CA THR A 14 24.09 8.66 -6.81
C THR A 14 25.00 9.41 -7.78
N GLY A 15 24.68 9.37 -9.07
CA GLY A 15 25.37 10.22 -10.06
C GLY A 15 25.46 9.66 -11.47
N ALA A 16 24.39 9.79 -12.25
CA ALA A 16 24.45 9.87 -13.71
C ALA A 16 23.34 10.80 -14.22
N ALA A 17 23.41 12.06 -13.78
CA ALA A 17 22.59 13.13 -14.31
C ALA A 17 23.23 13.65 -15.61
N ALA A 18 22.81 13.13 -16.78
CA ALA A 18 22.80 13.84 -18.07
C ALA A 18 22.34 12.96 -19.26
N SER A 19 21.19 12.29 -19.18
CA SER A 19 20.44 11.77 -20.37
C SER A 19 19.04 11.22 -20.03
N GLY A 20 18.44 11.61 -18.90
CA GLY A 20 17.31 10.89 -18.32
C GLY A 20 15.95 11.58 -18.27
N SER A 21 15.82 12.89 -18.55
CA SER A 21 14.60 13.62 -18.13
C SER A 21 13.32 13.11 -18.81
N ALA A 22 13.31 12.93 -20.13
CA ALA A 22 12.12 12.49 -20.85
C ALA A 22 11.67 11.06 -20.48
N SER A 23 12.63 10.14 -20.29
CA SER A 23 12.34 8.75 -19.91
C SER A 23 11.93 8.63 -18.44
N GLN A 24 12.51 9.44 -17.55
CA GLN A 24 12.19 9.46 -16.12
C GLN A 24 10.78 10.04 -15.87
N ASP A 25 10.37 11.04 -16.65
CA ASP A 25 9.00 11.54 -16.66
C ASP A 25 7.98 10.49 -17.17
N LEU A 26 8.36 9.70 -18.19
CA LEU A 26 7.51 8.63 -18.71
C LEU A 26 7.32 7.51 -17.68
N TRP A 27 8.40 7.07 -17.02
CA TRP A 27 8.34 6.11 -15.93
C TRP A 27 7.51 6.62 -14.75
N GLY A 28 7.62 7.91 -14.41
CA GLY A 28 6.79 8.55 -13.39
C GLY A 28 5.29 8.55 -13.74
N ARG A 29 4.94 8.80 -15.00
CA ARG A 29 3.53 8.74 -15.48
C ARG A 29 2.98 7.31 -15.47
N LEU A 30 3.78 6.34 -15.91
CA LEU A 30 3.41 4.93 -15.88
C LEU A 30 3.23 4.44 -14.44
N GLY A 31 4.16 4.78 -13.54
CA GLY A 31 4.07 4.46 -12.12
C GLY A 31 2.80 5.03 -11.48
N ARG A 32 2.47 6.30 -11.74
CA ARG A 32 1.22 6.91 -11.25
C ARG A 32 -0.03 6.20 -11.79
N ARG A 33 -0.01 5.79 -13.06
CA ARG A 33 -1.15 5.11 -13.69
C ARG A 33 -1.35 3.69 -13.14
N VAL A 34 -0.26 2.96 -12.96
CA VAL A 34 -0.29 1.64 -12.30
C VAL A 34 -0.75 1.78 -10.85
N TRP A 35 -0.24 2.76 -10.11
CA TRP A 35 -0.67 3.04 -8.75
C TRP A 35 -2.17 3.36 -8.68
N ALA A 36 -2.67 4.24 -9.56
CA ALA A 36 -4.09 4.57 -9.60
C ALA A 36 -4.97 3.34 -9.89
N SER A 37 -4.53 2.46 -10.80
CA SER A 37 -5.24 1.20 -11.07
C SER A 37 -5.22 0.25 -9.88
N LEU A 38 -4.09 0.13 -9.20
CA LEU A 38 -3.95 -0.69 -7.98
C LEU A 38 -4.77 -0.11 -6.83
N GLU A 39 -4.79 1.21 -6.69
CA GLU A 39 -5.60 1.91 -5.72
C GLU A 39 -7.08 1.67 -6.01
N ALA A 40 -7.56 1.85 -7.25
CA ALA A 40 -8.94 1.55 -7.62
C ALA A 40 -9.33 0.08 -7.40
N ALA A 41 -8.43 -0.86 -7.74
CA ALA A 41 -8.63 -2.27 -7.47
C ALA A 41 -8.65 -2.57 -5.96
N GLY A 42 -7.76 -1.95 -5.19
CA GLY A 42 -7.70 -2.05 -3.74
C GLY A 42 -8.93 -1.46 -3.07
N GLN A 43 -9.44 -0.34 -3.56
CA GLN A 43 -10.69 0.30 -3.12
C GLN A 43 -11.88 -0.63 -3.36
N THR A 44 -11.92 -1.27 -4.53
CA THR A 44 -12.96 -2.24 -4.90
C THR A 44 -12.94 -3.47 -4.00
N ARG A 45 -11.75 -3.97 -3.65
CA ARG A 45 -11.57 -5.13 -2.76
C ARG A 45 -11.64 -4.80 -1.27
N ALA A 46 -11.41 -3.55 -0.87
CA ALA A 46 -11.37 -3.16 0.53
C ALA A 46 -12.71 -3.38 1.25
N ARG A 47 -13.84 -3.19 0.56
CA ARG A 47 -15.17 -3.37 1.16
C ARG A 47 -15.44 -4.82 1.59
N PRO A 48 -15.36 -5.84 0.73
CA PRO A 48 -15.59 -7.22 1.16
C PRO A 48 -14.58 -7.68 2.21
N GLU A 49 -13.33 -7.23 2.13
CA GLU A 49 -12.29 -7.52 3.13
C GLU A 49 -12.63 -6.92 4.51
N LEU A 50 -13.07 -5.66 4.57
CA LEU A 50 -13.50 -5.01 5.81
C LEU A 50 -14.71 -5.72 6.45
N LEU A 51 -15.66 -6.18 5.62
CA LEU A 51 -16.82 -6.94 6.10
C LEU A 51 -16.42 -8.34 6.59
N ALA A 52 -15.55 -9.03 5.86
CA ALA A 52 -15.01 -10.33 6.28
C ALA A 52 -14.24 -10.21 7.61
N LEU A 53 -13.45 -9.14 7.76
CA LEU A 53 -12.74 -8.84 8.99
C LEU A 53 -13.72 -8.54 10.14
N ALA A 54 -14.77 -7.75 9.88
CA ALA A 54 -15.81 -7.47 10.86
C ALA A 54 -16.50 -8.76 11.35
N SER A 55 -16.83 -9.68 10.45
CA SER A 55 -17.41 -10.99 10.81
C SER A 55 -16.46 -11.84 11.67
N ARG A 56 -15.15 -11.76 11.45
CA ARG A 56 -14.16 -12.47 12.28
C ARG A 56 -14.06 -11.91 13.69
N TYR A 57 -14.20 -10.60 13.84
CA TYR A 57 -14.11 -9.92 15.14
C TYR A 57 -15.45 -9.81 15.87
N GLU A 58 -16.57 -10.16 15.25
CA GLU A 58 -17.90 -10.06 15.84
C GLU A 58 -18.04 -10.79 17.18
N ALA A 59 -17.42 -11.97 17.30
CA ALA A 59 -17.48 -12.79 18.52
C ALA A 59 -16.57 -12.26 19.65
N SER A 60 -15.45 -11.63 19.32
CA SER A 60 -14.42 -11.24 20.31
C SER A 60 -14.44 -9.76 20.63
N GLN A 61 -14.81 -8.91 19.66
CA GLN A 61 -14.73 -7.45 19.73
C GLN A 61 -15.86 -6.81 18.89
N PRO A 62 -17.09 -6.74 19.44
CA PRO A 62 -18.25 -6.26 18.70
C PRO A 62 -18.16 -4.78 18.32
N GLU A 63 -17.50 -3.93 19.14
CA GLU A 63 -17.27 -2.52 18.79
C GLU A 63 -16.33 -2.35 17.60
N LEU A 64 -15.30 -3.18 17.50
CA LEU A 64 -14.37 -3.17 16.37
C LEU A 64 -15.09 -3.62 15.09
N ALA A 65 -15.92 -4.67 15.19
CA ALA A 65 -16.74 -5.14 14.08
C ALA A 65 -17.74 -4.07 13.59
N ALA A 66 -18.36 -3.32 14.52
CA ALA A 66 -19.25 -2.21 14.20
C ALA A 66 -18.51 -1.07 13.48
N GLN A 67 -17.30 -0.71 13.94
CA GLN A 67 -16.45 0.29 13.26
C GLN A 67 -16.05 -0.14 11.86
N LEU A 68 -15.62 -1.40 11.68
CA LEU A 68 -15.26 -1.95 10.37
C LEU A 68 -16.45 -1.95 9.40
N ARG A 69 -17.66 -2.27 9.88
CA ARG A 69 -18.91 -2.18 9.08
C ARG A 69 -19.23 -0.73 8.71
N SER A 70 -19.07 0.22 9.64
CA SER A 70 -19.27 1.65 9.38
C SER A 70 -18.30 2.16 8.31
N MET A 71 -17.02 1.81 8.39
CA MET A 71 -16.00 2.17 7.39
C MET A 71 -16.31 1.56 6.01
N ALA A 72 -16.76 0.31 5.97
CA ALA A 72 -17.19 -0.34 4.73
C ALA A 72 -18.40 0.35 4.09
N SER A 73 -19.30 0.93 4.90
CA SER A 73 -20.51 1.63 4.46
C SER A 73 -20.23 3.05 3.98
N ALA A 74 -19.33 3.78 4.66
CA ALA A 74 -18.95 5.14 4.30
C ALA A 74 -18.28 5.23 2.92
N ARG A 75 -17.63 4.14 2.49
CA ARG A 75 -16.94 4.04 1.19
C ARG A 75 -17.87 3.80 -0.01
N GLN A 76 -19.18 3.67 0.23
CA GLN A 76 -20.20 3.41 -0.79
C GLN A 76 -20.91 4.69 -1.27
N ARG A 77 -20.70 5.84 -0.60
CA ARG A 77 -21.19 7.16 -1.02
C ARG A 77 -20.13 7.93 -1.79
#